data_AF-A0A6N4UTW6-F1
#
_entry.id   AF-A0A6N4UTW6-F1
#
_cell.length_a   1.000
_cell.length_b   1.000
_cell.length_c   1.000
_cell.angle_alpha   90.00
_cell.angle_beta   90.00
_cell.angle_gamma   90.00
#
_symmetry.space_group_name_H-M   'P 1'
#
loop_
_entity.id
_entity.type
_entity.pdbx_description
1 polymer ?
#
loop_
_entity_poly.entity_id
_entity_poly.type
_entity_poly.pdbx_seq_one_letter_code
_entity_poly.pdbx_strand_id
1 'polypeptide(L)'
;MVGTHNHAFILCGYRRSNQPRPGWIEFIRHDDQAGPYLVVHNVLNDIDQRTGKVYGPWRTMHVPVPDKLWLAPEAAERKGGQFLLNASNVIASAADDPLPFTPLQDLINGRQLALRTYAIRSNDFKANLGARAIASPIQTEYRLARLPRFVWVVEAIDRQLRQAGKPCVLGEAVLDATSSDHAPQEIALHIHGVMWLQQTNGGIRFPITGDAQPYDSGGEGDP
;
A
#
# COMPACT_ATOMS: atom_id res chain seq x y z
N MET A 1 -10.80 13.46 -10.12
CA MET A 1 -12.23 13.85 -10.17
C MET A 1 -13.01 12.92 -9.26
N VAL A 2 -13.97 13.43 -8.51
CA VAL A 2 -14.83 12.62 -7.63
C VAL A 2 -16.27 12.74 -8.12
N GLY A 3 -16.95 11.60 -8.22
CA GLY A 3 -18.36 11.51 -8.60
C GLY A 3 -19.24 11.19 -7.40
N THR A 4 -20.32 11.96 -7.26
CA THR A 4 -21.45 11.68 -6.37
C THR A 4 -22.65 11.20 -7.21
N HIS A 5 -23.85 11.09 -6.62
CA HIS A 5 -25.02 10.70 -7.41
C HIS A 5 -25.36 11.71 -8.51
N ASN A 6 -25.27 13.01 -8.21
CA ASN A 6 -25.79 14.10 -9.06
C ASN A 6 -24.78 15.25 -9.26
N HIS A 7 -23.53 15.09 -8.85
CA HIS A 7 -22.53 16.15 -8.91
C HIS A 7 -21.11 15.59 -9.02
N ALA A 8 -20.21 16.32 -9.68
CA ALA A 8 -18.80 15.99 -9.79
C ALA A 8 -17.95 17.18 -9.35
N PHE A 9 -16.83 16.90 -8.68
CA PHE A 9 -15.86 17.92 -8.25
C PHE A 9 -14.43 17.40 -8.37
N ILE A 10 -13.47 18.31 -8.22
CA ILE A 10 -12.05 17.98 -8.24
C ILE A 10 -11.54 17.84 -6.81
N LEU A 11 -10.84 16.75 -6.53
CA LEU A 11 -10.09 16.60 -5.29
C LEU A 11 -8.75 17.32 -5.46
N CYS A 12 -8.50 18.34 -4.65
CA CYS A 12 -7.30 19.17 -4.73
C CYS A 12 -6.20 18.69 -3.78
N GLY A 13 -6.58 17.98 -2.73
CA GLY A 13 -5.63 17.46 -1.76
C GLY A 13 -6.32 16.80 -0.58
N TYR A 14 -5.52 16.45 0.40
CA TYR A 14 -5.97 15.93 1.67
C TYR A 14 -5.01 16.41 2.76
N ARG A 15 -5.45 16.34 4.01
CA ARG A 15 -4.60 16.53 5.18
C ARG A 15 -4.95 15.50 6.24
N ARG A 16 -3.96 15.16 7.06
CA ARG A 16 -4.24 14.42 8.30
C ARG A 16 -4.67 15.40 9.38
N SER A 17 -5.68 15.01 10.13
CA SER A 17 -6.28 15.72 11.25
C SER A 17 -6.36 14.76 12.45
N ASN A 18 -6.43 15.31 13.66
CA ASN A 18 -6.69 14.53 14.86
C ASN A 18 -8.18 14.49 15.23
N GLN A 19 -9.04 14.99 14.35
CA GLN A 19 -10.49 15.04 14.52
C GLN A 19 -11.19 14.31 13.37
N PRO A 20 -12.19 13.44 13.64
CA PRO A 20 -12.70 13.04 14.95
C PRO A 20 -11.79 12.06 15.71
N ARG A 21 -10.70 11.58 15.09
CA ARG A 21 -9.72 10.69 15.74
C ARG A 21 -8.31 10.95 15.22
N PRO A 22 -7.26 10.58 15.97
CA PRO A 22 -5.87 10.71 15.51
C PRO A 22 -5.65 10.10 14.12
N GLY A 23 -4.98 10.84 13.24
CA GLY A 23 -4.68 10.41 11.87
C GLY A 23 -5.88 10.34 10.93
N TRP A 24 -7.01 10.97 11.27
CA TRP A 24 -8.15 11.12 10.37
C TRP A 24 -7.75 11.85 9.09
N ILE A 25 -8.34 11.46 7.95
CA ILE A 25 -8.07 12.09 6.66
C ILE A 25 -9.22 13.04 6.35
N GLU A 26 -8.88 14.32 6.19
CA GLU A 26 -9.79 15.33 5.65
C GLU A 26 -9.41 15.60 4.20
N PHE A 27 -10.41 15.74 3.35
CA PHE A 27 -10.22 16.01 1.94
C PHE A 27 -10.43 17.48 1.63
N ILE A 28 -9.76 17.98 0.60
CA ILE A 28 -9.93 19.34 0.10
C ILE A 28 -10.40 19.22 -1.33
N ARG A 29 -11.59 19.76 -1.63
CA ARG A 29 -12.17 19.75 -2.99
C ARG A 29 -12.29 21.14 -3.59
N HIS A 30 -12.36 21.19 -4.90
CA HIS A 30 -12.84 22.32 -5.68
C HIS A 30 -14.15 21.92 -6.34
N ASP A 31 -15.19 22.69 -6.06
CA ASP A 31 -16.54 22.51 -6.61
C ASP A 31 -16.84 23.70 -7.52
N ASP A 32 -17.37 23.44 -8.70
CA ASP A 32 -17.65 24.44 -9.74
C ASP A 32 -18.75 25.44 -9.34
N GLN A 33 -19.67 25.04 -8.45
CA GLN A 33 -20.76 25.89 -7.96
C GLN A 33 -20.38 26.64 -6.68
N ALA A 34 -19.43 26.11 -5.91
CA ALA A 34 -19.14 26.57 -4.56
C ALA A 34 -17.75 27.21 -4.39
N GLY A 35 -16.80 26.93 -5.30
CA GLY A 35 -15.45 27.45 -5.30
C GLY A 35 -14.36 26.44 -4.87
N PRO A 36 -13.09 26.89 -4.83
CA PRO A 36 -11.94 26.08 -4.44
C PRO A 36 -11.82 25.86 -2.92
N TYR A 37 -11.03 24.85 -2.55
CA TYR A 37 -10.52 24.60 -1.19
C TYR A 37 -11.57 24.30 -0.11
N LEU A 38 -12.67 23.64 -0.48
CA LEU A 38 -13.69 23.21 0.46
C LEU A 38 -13.22 21.96 1.21
N VAL A 39 -13.22 22.02 2.54
CA VAL A 39 -12.83 20.89 3.39
C VAL A 39 -13.99 19.92 3.53
N VAL A 40 -13.71 18.64 3.36
CA VAL A 40 -14.66 17.54 3.48
C VAL A 40 -14.19 16.62 4.59
N HIS A 41 -14.92 16.64 5.71
CA HIS A 41 -14.59 15.88 6.92
C HIS A 41 -15.09 14.44 6.87
N ASN A 42 -16.15 14.16 6.11
CA ASN A 42 -16.75 12.84 6.01
C ASN A 42 -17.27 12.59 4.58
N VAL A 43 -16.55 11.80 3.81
CA VAL A 43 -16.92 11.47 2.41
C VAL A 43 -18.20 10.62 2.30
N LEU A 44 -18.60 9.94 3.38
CA LEU A 44 -19.84 9.15 3.42
C LEU A 44 -21.06 10.02 3.74
N ASN A 45 -20.84 11.15 4.42
CA ASN A 45 -21.88 12.10 4.82
C ASN A 45 -21.44 13.55 4.55
N ASP A 46 -21.08 13.81 3.30
CA ASP A 46 -20.63 15.12 2.86
C ASP A 46 -21.84 16.03 2.60
N ILE A 47 -22.00 17.05 3.45
CA ILE A 47 -23.06 18.04 3.40
C ILE A 47 -22.40 19.41 3.36
N ASP A 48 -22.71 20.22 2.33
CA ASP A 48 -22.27 21.61 2.30
C ASP A 48 -23.04 22.41 3.35
N GLN A 49 -22.33 22.84 4.39
CA GLN A 49 -22.91 23.55 5.52
C GLN A 49 -23.53 24.91 5.13
N ARG A 50 -23.13 25.49 4.00
CA ARG A 50 -23.64 26.80 3.55
C ARG A 50 -25.01 26.67 2.86
N THR A 51 -25.22 25.57 2.15
CA THR A 51 -26.40 25.36 1.29
C THR A 51 -27.31 24.24 1.77
N GLY A 52 -26.85 23.39 2.69
CA GLY A 52 -27.52 22.16 3.10
C GLY A 52 -27.50 21.06 2.04
N LYS A 53 -26.85 21.28 0.90
CA LYS A 53 -26.81 20.31 -0.20
C LYS A 53 -25.99 19.09 0.19
N VAL A 54 -26.56 17.90 -0.06
CA VAL A 54 -25.91 16.62 0.24
C VAL A 54 -25.15 16.14 -0.99
N TYR A 55 -23.84 15.96 -0.83
CA TYR A 55 -22.93 15.41 -1.83
C TYR A 55 -22.50 13.97 -1.48
N GLY A 56 -22.61 13.56 -0.21
CA GLY A 56 -22.33 12.19 0.22
C GLY A 56 -23.46 11.19 -0.08
N PRO A 57 -23.14 9.88 -0.11
CA PRO A 57 -21.80 9.32 -0.08
C PRO A 57 -21.10 9.47 -1.44
N TRP A 58 -19.79 9.72 -1.41
CA TRP A 58 -18.96 9.70 -2.60
C TRP A 58 -18.94 8.28 -3.18
N ARG A 59 -19.08 8.15 -4.49
CA ARG A 59 -19.22 6.84 -5.15
C ARG A 59 -17.97 6.42 -5.91
N THR A 60 -17.32 7.38 -6.57
CA THR A 60 -16.15 7.10 -7.41
C THR A 60 -15.10 8.19 -7.24
N MET A 61 -13.84 7.79 -7.32
CA MET A 61 -12.70 8.69 -7.44
C MET A 61 -11.88 8.28 -8.66
N HIS A 62 -11.83 9.15 -9.66
CA HIS A 62 -10.99 9.00 -10.82
C HIS A 62 -9.66 9.69 -10.55
N VAL A 63 -8.61 8.88 -10.39
CA VAL A 63 -7.23 9.31 -10.22
C VAL A 63 -6.54 9.22 -11.59
N PRO A 64 -5.91 10.31 -12.09
CA PRO A 64 -5.08 10.20 -13.28
C PRO A 64 -3.86 9.33 -12.93
N VAL A 65 -3.76 8.17 -13.56
CA VAL A 65 -2.60 7.29 -13.44
C VAL A 65 -1.64 7.54 -14.61
N PRO A 66 -0.32 7.43 -14.41
CA PRO A 66 0.64 7.48 -15.51
C PRO A 66 0.31 6.47 -16.61
N ASP A 67 0.65 6.82 -17.85
CA ASP A 67 0.59 5.88 -18.97
C ASP A 67 1.35 4.58 -18.60
N LYS A 68 0.73 3.44 -18.93
CA LYS A 68 1.24 2.08 -18.68
C LYS A 68 1.07 1.54 -17.26
N LEU A 69 0.27 2.18 -16.41
CA LEU A 69 -0.34 1.52 -15.24
C LEU A 69 -1.71 0.96 -15.64
N TRP A 70 -1.77 -0.36 -15.82
CA TRP A 70 -2.97 -1.08 -16.26
C TRP A 70 -3.68 -1.77 -15.09
N LEU A 71 -2.90 -2.36 -14.18
CA LEU A 71 -3.42 -2.99 -12.98
C LEU A 71 -3.98 -1.91 -12.06
N ALA A 72 -5.25 -2.04 -11.68
CA ALA A 72 -5.90 -1.15 -10.74
C ALA A 72 -5.30 -1.29 -9.32
N PRO A 73 -5.16 -0.19 -8.54
CA PRO A 73 -4.62 -0.24 -7.18
C PRO A 73 -5.42 -1.17 -6.26
N GLU A 74 -6.75 -1.21 -6.40
CA GLU A 74 -7.62 -2.05 -5.56
C GLU A 74 -7.41 -3.54 -5.85
N ALA A 75 -7.12 -3.89 -7.11
CA ALA A 75 -6.80 -5.26 -7.50
C ALA A 75 -5.39 -5.64 -6.98
N ALA A 76 -4.43 -4.72 -7.09
CA ALA A 76 -3.08 -4.90 -6.56
C ALA A 76 -3.10 -5.10 -5.03
N GLU A 77 -3.77 -4.21 -4.27
CA GLU A 77 -3.86 -4.30 -2.81
C GLU A 77 -4.50 -5.61 -2.34
N ARG A 78 -5.63 -5.98 -2.95
CA ARG A 78 -6.34 -7.21 -2.60
C ARG A 78 -5.48 -8.43 -2.84
N LYS A 79 -4.81 -8.51 -3.99
CA LYS A 79 -4.00 -9.67 -4.35
C LYS A 79 -2.68 -9.72 -3.60
N GLY A 80 -1.99 -8.59 -3.48
CA GLY A 80 -0.76 -8.44 -2.70
C GLY A 80 -0.97 -8.75 -1.22
N GLY A 81 -2.06 -8.25 -0.62
CA GLY A 81 -2.45 -8.60 0.75
C GLY A 81 -2.71 -10.09 0.93
N GLN A 82 -3.35 -10.75 -0.05
CA GLN A 82 -3.56 -12.20 -0.04
C GLN A 82 -2.22 -12.96 -0.11
N PHE A 83 -1.30 -12.54 -0.97
CA PHE A 83 0.02 -13.16 -1.07
C PHE A 83 0.81 -13.03 0.24
N LEU A 84 0.85 -11.84 0.83
CA LEU A 84 1.50 -11.57 2.12
C LEU A 84 0.93 -12.45 3.24
N LEU A 85 -0.41 -12.53 3.35
CA LEU A 85 -1.06 -13.34 4.38
C LEU A 85 -0.73 -14.83 4.22
N ASN A 86 -0.86 -15.35 3.00
CA ASN A 86 -0.57 -16.75 2.72
C ASN A 86 0.90 -17.09 3.03
N ALA A 87 1.83 -16.23 2.61
CA ALA A 87 3.25 -16.38 2.88
C ALA A 87 3.57 -16.34 4.38
N SER A 88 2.99 -15.39 5.10
CA SER A 88 3.14 -15.30 6.56
C SER A 88 2.71 -16.60 7.25
N ASN A 89 1.60 -17.18 6.82
CA ASN A 89 1.08 -18.42 7.41
C ASN A 89 2.00 -19.61 7.13
N VAL A 90 2.50 -19.73 5.89
CA VAL A 90 3.44 -20.79 5.51
C VAL A 90 4.74 -20.68 6.31
N ILE A 91 5.31 -19.48 6.41
CA ILE A 91 6.57 -19.25 7.13
C ILE A 91 6.38 -19.50 8.64
N ALA A 92 5.30 -18.99 9.24
CA ALA A 92 5.00 -19.23 10.65
C ALA A 92 4.79 -20.73 10.96
N SER A 93 4.14 -21.48 10.07
CA SER A 93 3.92 -22.92 10.26
C SER A 93 5.19 -23.77 10.17
N ALA A 94 6.24 -23.25 9.52
CA ALA A 94 7.51 -23.94 9.31
C ALA A 94 8.62 -23.49 10.27
N ALA A 95 8.37 -22.47 11.09
CA ALA A 95 9.34 -21.91 12.02
C ALA A 95 9.22 -22.51 13.43
N ASP A 96 10.33 -22.54 14.16
CA ASP A 96 10.38 -23.02 15.55
C ASP A 96 9.75 -21.99 16.53
N ASP A 97 9.21 -22.49 17.64
CA ASP A 97 8.65 -21.69 18.75
C ASP A 97 9.77 -21.30 19.73
N PRO A 98 9.92 -20.01 20.10
CA PRO A 98 9.11 -18.85 19.72
C PRO A 98 9.44 -18.25 18.37
N LEU A 99 8.38 -17.82 17.68
CA LEU A 99 8.49 -17.12 16.40
C LEU A 99 9.27 -15.80 16.58
N PRO A 100 10.26 -15.51 15.71
CA PRO A 100 11.05 -14.28 15.79
C PRO A 100 10.30 -13.03 15.26
N PHE A 101 9.05 -13.19 14.84
CA PHE A 101 8.19 -12.15 14.27
C PHE A 101 6.74 -12.40 14.68
N THR A 102 5.88 -11.38 14.50
CA THR A 102 4.42 -11.52 14.71
C THR A 102 3.74 -11.93 13.40
N PRO A 103 3.05 -13.08 13.33
CA PRO A 103 2.28 -13.48 12.16
C PRO A 103 1.22 -12.44 11.76
N LEU A 104 0.99 -12.27 10.46
CA LEU A 104 -0.02 -11.32 9.99
C LEU A 104 -1.44 -11.67 10.46
N GLN A 105 -1.74 -12.95 10.64
CA GLN A 105 -3.05 -13.38 11.15
C GLN A 105 -3.34 -12.83 12.55
N ASP A 106 -2.32 -12.75 13.42
CA ASP A 106 -2.47 -12.23 14.77
C ASP A 106 -2.71 -10.71 14.75
N LEU A 107 -2.03 -10.00 13.85
CA LEU A 107 -2.25 -8.57 13.64
C LEU A 107 -3.63 -8.27 13.04
N ILE A 108 -4.15 -9.15 12.18
CA ILE A 108 -5.53 -9.05 11.66
C ILE A 108 -6.52 -9.23 12.81
N ASN A 109 -6.35 -10.28 13.62
CA ASN A 109 -7.21 -10.57 14.77
C ASN A 109 -7.20 -9.40 15.78
N GLY A 110 -6.03 -8.79 15.99
CA GLY A 110 -5.86 -7.61 16.83
C GLY A 110 -6.26 -6.27 16.19
N ARG A 111 -6.70 -6.26 14.91
CA ARG A 111 -6.98 -5.05 14.11
C ARG A 111 -5.79 -4.07 14.03
N GLN A 112 -4.58 -4.60 14.12
CA GLN A 112 -3.31 -3.87 14.06
C GLN A 112 -2.68 -3.87 12.67
N LEU A 113 -3.13 -4.73 11.75
CA LEU A 113 -2.65 -4.70 10.37
C LEU A 113 -3.28 -3.55 9.58
N ALA A 114 -2.46 -2.82 8.82
CA ALA A 114 -2.87 -1.98 7.70
C ALA A 114 -2.14 -2.41 6.43
N LEU A 115 -2.77 -2.18 5.28
CA LEU A 115 -2.08 -2.25 3.99
C LEU A 115 -1.77 -0.84 3.51
N ARG A 116 -0.60 -0.66 2.89
CA ARG A 116 -0.25 0.55 2.15
C ARG A 116 0.07 0.15 0.73
N THR A 117 -0.65 0.71 -0.23
CA THR A 117 -0.48 0.40 -1.66
C THR A 117 -0.07 1.65 -2.42
N TYR A 118 1.00 1.56 -3.19
CA TYR A 118 1.48 2.68 -4.01
C TYR A 118 2.17 2.21 -5.29
N ALA A 119 2.07 3.05 -6.33
CA ALA A 119 2.78 2.86 -7.58
C ALA A 119 4.08 3.66 -7.54
N ILE A 120 5.18 3.05 -7.99
CA ILE A 120 6.50 3.68 -8.04
C ILE A 120 7.24 3.23 -9.29
N ARG A 121 8.13 4.07 -9.82
CA ARG A 121 9.04 3.64 -10.89
C ARG A 121 10.01 2.60 -10.33
N SER A 122 10.27 1.54 -11.07
CA SER A 122 11.17 0.48 -10.60
C SER A 122 12.58 0.96 -10.27
N ASN A 123 13.09 1.96 -10.99
CA ASN A 123 14.38 2.57 -10.68
C ASN A 123 14.36 3.30 -9.33
N ASP A 124 13.30 4.04 -9.03
CA ASP A 124 13.16 4.77 -7.76
C ASP A 124 12.98 3.76 -6.60
N PHE A 125 12.19 2.71 -6.82
CA PHE A 125 12.09 1.58 -5.88
C PHE A 125 13.46 1.00 -5.55
N LYS A 126 14.26 0.64 -6.56
CA LYS A 126 15.60 0.06 -6.39
C LYS A 126 16.59 1.01 -5.72
N ALA A 127 16.52 2.31 -6.05
CA ALA A 127 17.36 3.33 -5.47
C ALA A 127 17.10 3.50 -3.96
N ASN A 128 15.83 3.40 -3.56
CA ASN A 128 15.41 3.62 -2.17
C ASN A 128 15.60 2.42 -1.24
N LEU A 129 15.94 1.23 -1.76
CA LEU A 129 16.13 0.02 -0.93
C LEU A 129 17.13 0.20 0.22
N GLY A 130 18.20 0.97 -0.01
CA GLY A 130 19.25 1.20 0.99
C GLY A 130 18.78 2.04 2.18
N ALA A 131 17.81 2.92 1.98
CA ALA A 131 17.24 3.78 3.02
C ALA A 131 16.21 3.04 3.90
N ARG A 132 15.75 1.86 3.48
CA ARG A 132 14.62 1.16 4.11
C ARG A 132 15.02 0.19 5.22
N ALA A 133 16.30 0.11 5.61
CA ALA A 133 16.81 -0.87 6.57
C ALA A 133 16.54 -2.36 6.21
N ILE A 134 16.28 -2.67 4.93
CA ILE A 134 16.10 -4.05 4.44
C ILE A 134 17.44 -4.80 4.48
N ALA A 135 17.45 -6.11 4.76
CA ALA A 135 18.68 -6.90 4.78
C ALA A 135 19.40 -6.96 3.41
N SER A 136 20.74 -6.89 3.42
CA SER A 136 21.57 -6.82 2.19
C SER A 136 21.34 -7.93 1.16
N PRO A 137 21.11 -9.21 1.54
CA PRO A 137 20.79 -10.26 0.56
C PRO A 137 19.52 -9.92 -0.25
N ILE A 138 18.45 -9.49 0.44
CA ILE A 138 17.16 -9.12 -0.17
C ILE A 138 17.31 -7.87 -1.04
N GLN A 139 18.05 -6.86 -0.56
CA GLN A 139 18.34 -5.66 -1.38
C GLN A 139 19.06 -6.02 -2.69
N THR A 140 20.01 -6.96 -2.63
CA THR A 140 20.78 -7.40 -3.81
C THR A 140 19.86 -8.04 -4.85
N GLU A 141 18.95 -8.90 -4.39
CA GLU A 141 17.97 -9.56 -5.28
C GLU A 141 17.01 -8.56 -5.91
N TYR A 142 16.48 -7.61 -5.15
CA TYR A 142 15.65 -6.55 -5.72
C TYR A 142 16.40 -5.69 -6.74
N ARG A 143 17.67 -5.37 -6.52
CA ARG A 143 18.48 -4.59 -7.48
C ARG A 143 18.65 -5.34 -8.80
N LEU A 144 18.86 -6.66 -8.74
CA LEU A 144 19.05 -7.53 -9.91
C LEU A 144 17.74 -7.93 -10.59
N ALA A 145 16.61 -7.87 -9.87
CA ALA A 145 15.29 -8.21 -10.39
C ALA A 145 14.95 -7.41 -11.66
N ARG A 146 14.38 -8.08 -12.66
CA ARG A 146 13.82 -7.38 -13.83
C ARG A 146 12.41 -6.92 -13.50
N LEU A 147 12.27 -5.62 -13.30
CA LEU A 147 10.99 -4.98 -12.99
C LEU A 147 10.49 -4.19 -14.21
N PRO A 148 9.17 -4.14 -14.47
CA PRO A 148 8.58 -3.22 -15.43
C PRO A 148 8.86 -1.75 -15.03
N ARG A 149 8.52 -0.80 -15.91
CA ARG A 149 8.78 0.63 -15.65
C ARG A 149 8.13 1.11 -14.34
N PHE A 150 6.90 0.68 -14.09
CA PHE A 150 6.18 0.93 -12.85
C PHE A 150 5.85 -0.41 -12.20
N VAL A 151 5.89 -0.44 -10.87
CA VAL A 151 5.43 -1.57 -10.08
C VAL A 151 4.41 -1.07 -9.06
N TRP A 152 3.49 -1.94 -8.70
CA TRP A 152 2.70 -1.76 -7.48
C TRP A 152 3.46 -2.38 -6.32
N VAL A 153 3.60 -1.63 -5.23
CA VAL A 153 4.11 -2.15 -3.96
C VAL A 153 2.96 -2.15 -2.98
N VAL A 154 2.71 -3.30 -2.36
CA VAL A 154 1.73 -3.48 -1.29
C VAL A 154 2.50 -3.85 -0.03
N GLU A 155 2.52 -2.96 0.95
CA GLU A 155 3.20 -3.16 2.22
C GLU A 155 2.20 -3.59 3.31
N ALA A 156 2.58 -4.60 4.09
CA ALA A 156 1.92 -4.95 5.35
C ALA A 156 2.52 -4.12 6.49
N ILE A 157 1.69 -3.27 7.10
CA ILE A 157 2.10 -2.30 8.12
C ILE A 157 1.53 -2.68 9.49
N ASP A 158 2.39 -2.74 10.50
CA ASP A 158 1.98 -2.77 11.90
C ASP A 158 1.61 -1.35 12.39
N ARG A 159 0.34 -1.17 12.75
CA ARG A 159 -0.19 0.12 13.24
C ARG A 159 0.46 0.57 14.55
N GLN A 160 0.82 -0.34 15.45
CA GLN A 160 1.42 0.03 16.73
C GLN A 160 2.84 0.55 16.54
N LEU A 161 3.64 -0.14 15.74
CA LEU A 161 5.01 0.30 15.41
C LEU A 161 4.99 1.64 14.69
N ARG A 162 4.08 1.79 13.74
CA ARG A 162 3.85 3.05 13.02
C ARG A 162 3.49 4.19 13.96
N GLN A 163 2.54 3.98 14.89
CA GLN A 163 2.15 4.99 15.88
C GLN A 163 3.29 5.35 16.83
N ALA A 164 4.20 4.40 17.09
CA ALA A 164 5.40 4.62 17.88
C ALA A 164 6.56 5.27 17.09
N GLY A 165 6.38 5.58 15.79
CA GLY A 165 7.42 6.15 14.94
C GLY A 165 8.60 5.21 14.69
N LYS A 166 8.36 3.90 14.74
CA LYS A 166 9.36 2.86 14.49
C LYS A 166 9.21 2.27 13.08
N PRO A 167 10.25 1.59 12.54
CA PRO A 167 10.09 0.73 11.37
C PRO A 167 8.88 -0.19 11.55
N CYS A 168 7.99 -0.21 10.56
CA CYS A 168 6.64 -0.76 10.72
C CYS A 168 6.19 -1.64 9.56
N VAL A 169 7.00 -1.77 8.51
CA VAL A 169 6.72 -2.69 7.41
C VAL A 169 7.19 -4.09 7.80
N LEU A 170 6.27 -5.05 7.75
CA LEU A 170 6.54 -6.46 8.06
C LEU A 170 6.82 -7.28 6.81
N GLY A 171 6.35 -6.79 5.66
CA GLY A 171 6.55 -7.41 4.36
C GLY A 171 5.98 -6.55 3.24
N GLU A 172 6.41 -6.85 2.02
CA GLU A 172 5.94 -6.22 0.80
C GLU A 172 5.73 -7.22 -0.33
N ALA A 173 4.65 -7.02 -1.09
CA ALA A 173 4.41 -7.66 -2.38
C ALA A 173 4.68 -6.65 -3.49
N VAL A 174 5.51 -7.02 -4.46
CA VAL A 174 5.81 -6.22 -5.64
C VAL A 174 5.12 -6.85 -6.83
N LEU A 175 4.17 -6.14 -7.43
CA LEU A 175 3.36 -6.62 -8.55
C LEU A 175 3.66 -5.86 -9.84
N ASP A 176 3.50 -6.55 -10.97
CA ASP A 176 3.60 -5.94 -12.29
C ASP A 176 2.42 -4.99 -12.54
N ALA A 177 2.72 -3.69 -12.65
CA ALA A 177 1.71 -2.67 -12.91
C ALA A 177 1.06 -2.77 -14.31
N THR A 178 1.64 -3.56 -15.23
CA THR A 178 1.11 -3.81 -16.57
C THR A 178 0.25 -5.07 -16.65
N SER A 179 0.13 -5.83 -15.56
CA SER A 179 -0.75 -6.99 -15.50
C SER A 179 -2.23 -6.60 -15.47
N SER A 180 -3.12 -7.58 -15.63
CA SER A 180 -4.57 -7.37 -15.61
C SER A 180 -5.15 -7.53 -14.21
N ASP A 181 -6.28 -6.86 -13.95
CA ASP A 181 -7.00 -6.97 -12.67
C ASP A 181 -7.44 -8.41 -12.34
N HIS A 182 -7.63 -9.25 -13.36
CA HIS A 182 -8.03 -10.66 -13.20
C HIS A 182 -6.86 -11.59 -12.90
N ALA A 183 -5.65 -11.20 -13.27
CA ALA A 183 -4.44 -11.97 -13.01
C ALA A 183 -3.28 -11.03 -12.61
N PRO A 184 -3.35 -10.38 -11.44
CA PRO A 184 -2.26 -9.55 -10.96
C PRO A 184 -1.02 -10.42 -10.77
N GLN A 185 0.07 -10.07 -11.46
CA GLN A 185 1.30 -10.86 -11.44
C GLN A 185 2.21 -10.37 -10.32
N GLU A 186 2.51 -11.23 -9.37
CA GLU A 186 3.53 -11.00 -8.35
C GLU A 186 4.91 -11.19 -8.98
N ILE A 187 5.78 -10.19 -8.87
CA ILE A 187 7.18 -10.29 -9.30
C ILE A 187 8.05 -10.72 -8.13
N ALA A 188 7.78 -10.19 -6.95
CA ALA A 188 8.51 -10.52 -5.73
C ALA A 188 7.59 -10.45 -4.51
N LEU A 189 7.87 -11.31 -3.53
CA LEU A 189 7.30 -11.20 -2.20
C LEU A 189 8.43 -11.26 -1.19
N HIS A 190 8.40 -10.36 -0.22
CA HIS A 190 9.31 -10.33 0.91
C HIS A 190 8.50 -10.17 2.18
N ILE A 191 8.59 -11.12 3.12
CA ILE A 191 7.90 -11.03 4.39
C ILE A 191 8.66 -11.81 5.47
N HIS A 192 8.73 -11.27 6.68
CA HIS A 192 9.39 -11.91 7.83
C HIS A 192 10.82 -12.40 7.50
N GLY A 193 11.58 -11.60 6.73
CA GLY A 193 12.95 -11.93 6.35
C GLY A 193 13.08 -13.04 5.31
N VAL A 194 11.97 -13.50 4.71
CA VAL A 194 11.98 -14.48 3.62
C VAL A 194 11.48 -13.82 2.36
N MET A 195 12.23 -14.00 1.27
CA MET A 195 11.89 -13.48 -0.04
C MET A 195 11.85 -14.61 -1.08
N TRP A 196 10.90 -14.50 -2.01
CA TRP A 196 11.01 -15.12 -3.32
C TRP A 196 10.88 -14.10 -4.44
N LEU A 197 11.54 -14.43 -5.55
CA LEU A 197 11.62 -13.59 -6.73
C LEU A 197 11.32 -14.41 -7.98
N GLN A 198 10.41 -13.93 -8.83
CA GLN A 198 10.20 -14.51 -10.15
C GLN A 198 11.39 -14.23 -11.06
N GLN A 199 11.84 -15.26 -11.76
CA GLN A 199 12.89 -15.20 -12.77
C GLN A 199 12.29 -15.10 -14.17
N THR A 200 13.08 -14.58 -15.12
CA THR A 200 12.64 -14.38 -16.51
C THR A 200 12.34 -15.68 -17.26
N ASN A 201 12.84 -16.82 -16.77
CA ASN A 201 12.58 -18.15 -17.33
C ASN A 201 11.30 -18.78 -16.76
N GLY A 202 10.52 -18.05 -15.96
CA GLY A 202 9.34 -18.56 -15.26
C GLY A 202 9.64 -19.34 -13.97
N GLY A 203 10.92 -19.50 -13.62
CA GLY A 203 11.34 -20.10 -12.35
C GLY A 203 11.16 -19.13 -11.18
N ILE A 204 11.18 -19.68 -9.97
CA ILE A 204 11.16 -18.90 -8.72
C ILE A 204 12.50 -19.09 -8.02
N ARG A 205 13.16 -17.99 -7.67
CA ARG A 205 14.33 -18.00 -6.80
C ARG A 205 13.85 -17.90 -5.36
N PHE A 206 14.01 -18.99 -4.60
CA PHE A 206 13.56 -19.12 -3.22
C PHE A 206 14.32 -20.26 -2.51
N PRO A 207 14.57 -20.16 -1.18
CA PRO A 207 14.37 -18.99 -0.34
C PRO A 207 15.58 -18.04 -0.40
N ILE A 208 15.30 -16.74 -0.43
CA ILE A 208 16.28 -15.72 -0.11
C ILE A 208 16.00 -15.27 1.32
N THR A 209 16.95 -15.44 2.22
CA THR A 209 16.77 -15.11 3.64
C THR A 209 17.47 -13.81 4.02
N GLY A 210 16.90 -13.13 5.00
CA GLY A 210 17.35 -11.88 5.57
C GLY A 210 16.90 -11.75 7.03
N ASP A 211 16.83 -10.52 7.51
CA ASP A 211 16.32 -10.23 8.85
C ASP A 211 14.78 -10.19 8.85
N ALA A 212 14.17 -10.81 9.86
CA ALA A 212 12.72 -10.80 10.06
C ALA A 212 12.21 -9.52 10.76
N GLN A 213 13.12 -8.63 11.20
CA GLN A 213 12.73 -7.38 11.82
C GLN A 213 11.94 -6.46 10.85
N PRO A 214 10.98 -5.68 11.39
CA PRO A 214 10.29 -4.66 10.62
C PRO A 214 11.26 -3.62 10.04
N TYR A 215 10.89 -3.06 8.90
CA TYR A 215 11.72 -2.13 8.14
C TYR A 215 10.92 -0.89 7.70
N ASP A 216 11.60 0.09 7.11
CA ASP A 216 10.96 1.38 6.79
C ASP A 216 10.17 1.32 5.48
N SER A 217 9.06 2.08 5.44
CA SER A 217 8.20 2.17 4.27
C SER A 217 8.92 2.85 3.10
N GLY A 218 8.68 2.33 1.89
CA GLY A 218 9.14 2.95 0.65
C GLY A 218 8.14 3.95 0.06
N GLY A 219 6.97 4.11 0.68
CA GLY A 219 5.93 5.03 0.23
C GLY A 219 6.16 6.46 0.74
N GLU A 220 5.91 7.45 -0.11
CA GLU A 220 6.03 8.88 0.21
C GLU A 220 4.98 9.36 1.23
N GLY A 221 5.42 10.21 2.16
CA GLY A 221 4.62 10.75 3.26
C GLY A 221 4.57 9.84 4.49
N ASP A 222 4.17 10.41 5.64
CA ASP A 222 4.12 9.68 6.91
C ASP A 222 3.35 8.37 6.73
N PRO A 223 4.01 7.21 6.97
CA PRO A 223 3.43 5.91 6.76
C PRO A 223 2.11 5.82 7.46
#